data_AF-A0A7J7XYY3-F1
#
_entry.id   AF-A0A7J7XYY3-F1
#
_cell.length_a   1.000
_cell.length_b   1.000
_cell.length_c   1.000
_cell.angle_alpha   90.00
_cell.angle_beta   90.00
_cell.angle_gamma   90.00
#
_symmetry.space_group_name_H-M   'P 1'
#
loop_
_entity.id
_entity.type
_entity.pdbx_description
1 polymer ?
#
loop_
_entity_poly.entity_id
_entity_poly.type
_entity_poly.pdbx_seq_one_letter_code
_entity_poly.pdbx_strand_id
1 'polypeptide(L)'
;MCLGSSVEQAGPELELPKLLELYAATAHFAKGLEMALQPHSDEHNPVKAMELVGAVYGPYKPYQLRYGEMEAQNLLIQISAVPLEHGEVIDCVQELSHSVSKLFGLASAAVDRCVRFTNGLGTCGLLTALKSLFAKYVSDFTSTLHSIRKKCKLDDIPPSSLFQEDWTAFQNSIRIIATCGELLRQCGDFEQQLANRILSTAGKYLSDAYSPRSLSAVHDSILTDRKSSAKNPWQEYNYLQKDSPAEYTSLMEMLYNLKEKGSGNHNLLSASRAALTRLNQQAHQLAFDSVFLRIKQQLLLIPKMESWSTAGIGETLTDALPTFSLTPLEYISNIGQYIMSLPLNLEPFVTQEDSALELALHAGKLPFPPEQGDELPELDNMADNWLGSIARATMQTYCDVILQIPELTPHSTKQLATDIDYLVNVMDALGLQPSRTLQHVGTLLKTKPEDYRQVSKGLPRRLAATVAAMRSVDY
;
A
#
# COMPACT_ATOMS: atom_id res chain seq x y z
N MET A 1 0.49 -39.46 -30.05
CA MET A 1 0.92 -38.90 -28.75
C MET A 1 -0.33 -38.51 -27.99
N CYS A 2 -0.60 -39.14 -26.85
CA CYS A 2 -1.77 -38.80 -26.03
C CYS A 2 -1.53 -37.43 -25.38
N LEU A 3 -2.58 -36.60 -25.29
CA LEU A 3 -2.51 -35.26 -24.73
C LEU A 3 -1.83 -35.24 -23.35
N GLY A 4 -2.16 -36.21 -22.48
CA GLY A 4 -1.51 -36.39 -21.18
C GLY A 4 0.00 -36.62 -21.26
N SER A 5 0.47 -37.49 -22.16
CA SER A 5 1.91 -37.77 -22.32
C SER A 5 2.72 -36.56 -22.79
N SER A 6 2.13 -35.69 -23.62
CA SER A 6 2.79 -34.47 -24.09
C SER A 6 2.81 -33.35 -23.05
N VAL A 7 1.82 -33.33 -22.13
CA VAL A 7 1.74 -32.35 -21.04
C VAL A 7 2.67 -32.77 -19.89
N GLU A 8 2.70 -34.06 -19.52
CA GLU A 8 3.59 -34.60 -18.48
C GLU A 8 5.08 -34.47 -18.85
N GLN A 9 5.42 -34.57 -20.14
CA GLN A 9 6.80 -34.41 -20.63
C GLN A 9 7.29 -32.96 -20.64
N ALA A 10 6.39 -31.96 -20.58
CA ALA A 10 6.77 -30.55 -20.65
C ALA A 10 7.33 -30.01 -19.32
N GLY A 11 7.08 -30.70 -18.19
CA GLY A 11 7.41 -30.23 -16.86
C GLY A 11 6.47 -29.14 -16.33
N PRO A 12 6.50 -28.84 -15.01
CA PRO A 12 5.50 -27.99 -14.35
C PRO A 12 5.51 -26.53 -14.83
N GLU A 13 6.63 -26.04 -15.37
CA GLU A 13 6.76 -24.66 -15.86
C GLU A 13 6.13 -24.45 -17.24
N LEU A 14 6.08 -25.50 -18.08
CA LEU A 14 5.61 -25.42 -19.46
C LEU A 14 4.31 -26.20 -19.70
N GLU A 15 3.80 -26.88 -18.68
CA GLU A 15 2.54 -27.64 -18.73
C GLU A 15 1.37 -26.78 -19.22
N LEU A 16 1.13 -25.61 -18.60
CA LEU A 16 0.01 -24.74 -18.99
C LEU A 16 0.22 -24.08 -20.39
N PRO A 17 1.39 -23.48 -20.71
CA PRO A 17 1.66 -22.99 -22.06
C PRO A 17 1.47 -24.05 -23.15
N LYS A 18 1.94 -25.28 -22.92
CA LYS A 18 1.82 -26.37 -23.89
C LYS A 18 0.38 -26.80 -24.08
N LEU A 19 -0.39 -26.87 -22.99
CA LEU A 19 -1.81 -27.17 -23.04
C LEU A 19 -2.60 -26.13 -23.82
N LEU A 20 -2.27 -24.84 -23.65
CA LEU A 20 -2.90 -23.73 -24.37
C LEU A 20 -2.59 -23.74 -25.87
N GLU A 21 -1.37 -24.11 -26.26
CA GLU A 21 -0.98 -24.28 -27.66
C GLU A 21 -1.82 -25.39 -28.32
N LEU A 22 -1.89 -26.56 -27.67
CA LEU A 22 -2.67 -27.70 -28.14
C LEU A 22 -4.17 -27.35 -28.19
N TYR A 23 -4.68 -26.65 -27.20
CA TYR A 23 -6.08 -26.21 -27.18
C TYR A 23 -6.37 -25.20 -28.29
N ALA A 24 -5.45 -24.28 -28.59
CA ALA A 24 -5.63 -23.32 -29.68
C ALA A 24 -5.72 -24.02 -31.05
N ALA A 25 -4.90 -25.05 -31.29
CA ALA A 25 -5.00 -25.87 -32.49
C ALA A 25 -6.35 -26.61 -32.57
N THR A 26 -6.79 -27.21 -31.46
CA THR A 26 -8.09 -27.89 -31.37
C THR A 26 -9.26 -26.92 -31.56
N ALA A 27 -9.18 -25.70 -31.02
CA ALA A 27 -10.19 -24.67 -31.20
C ALA A 27 -10.26 -24.17 -32.65
N HIS A 28 -9.12 -24.05 -33.34
CA HIS A 28 -9.10 -23.73 -34.77
C HIS A 28 -9.75 -24.84 -35.60
N PHE A 29 -9.45 -26.10 -35.28
CA PHE A 29 -10.11 -27.26 -35.89
C PHE A 29 -11.62 -27.26 -35.65
N ALA A 30 -12.05 -27.04 -34.40
CA ALA A 30 -13.46 -26.96 -34.02
C ALA A 30 -14.20 -25.86 -34.80
N LYS A 31 -13.59 -24.67 -34.94
CA LYS A 31 -14.16 -23.57 -35.73
C LYS A 31 -14.23 -23.90 -37.22
N GLY A 32 -13.24 -24.60 -37.76
CA GLY A 32 -13.29 -25.12 -39.14
C GLY A 32 -14.45 -26.10 -39.34
N LEU A 33 -14.70 -26.95 -38.35
CA LEU A 33 -15.77 -27.93 -38.38
C LEU A 33 -17.16 -27.27 -38.19
N GLU A 34 -17.26 -26.27 -37.34
CA GLU A 34 -18.44 -25.41 -37.19
C GLU A 34 -18.81 -24.71 -38.51
N MET A 35 -17.84 -24.07 -39.19
CA MET A 35 -18.07 -23.41 -40.48
C MET A 35 -18.48 -24.40 -41.58
N ALA A 36 -18.00 -25.64 -41.53
CA ALA A 36 -18.37 -26.69 -42.48
C ALA A 36 -19.79 -27.25 -42.25
N LEU A 37 -20.27 -27.23 -40.99
CA LEU A 37 -21.61 -27.68 -40.61
C LEU A 37 -22.69 -26.58 -40.72
N GLN A 38 -22.28 -25.31 -40.74
CA GLN A 38 -23.16 -24.14 -40.84
C GLN A 38 -24.11 -24.13 -42.08
N PRO A 39 -23.70 -24.59 -43.28
CA PRO A 39 -24.56 -24.59 -44.47
C PRO A 39 -25.74 -25.58 -44.42
N HIS A 40 -25.69 -26.58 -43.53
CA HIS A 40 -26.68 -27.67 -43.42
C HIS A 40 -27.34 -27.71 -42.03
N SER A 41 -27.37 -26.56 -41.33
CA SER A 41 -27.83 -26.45 -39.94
C SER A 41 -29.25 -26.96 -39.68
N ASP A 42 -30.12 -26.99 -40.70
CA ASP A 42 -31.51 -27.44 -40.60
C ASP A 42 -31.68 -28.97 -40.73
N GLU A 43 -30.65 -29.70 -41.22
CA GLU A 43 -30.68 -31.16 -41.45
C GLU A 43 -29.94 -31.98 -40.38
N HIS A 44 -29.18 -31.32 -39.50
CA HIS A 44 -28.32 -32.00 -38.53
C HIS A 44 -29.03 -32.31 -37.21
N ASN A 45 -28.85 -33.53 -36.70
CA ASN A 45 -29.33 -33.90 -35.37
C ASN A 45 -28.51 -33.15 -34.29
N PRO A 46 -29.14 -32.27 -33.49
CA PRO A 46 -28.44 -31.45 -32.49
C PRO A 46 -27.75 -32.29 -31.40
N VAL A 47 -28.25 -33.50 -31.12
CA VAL A 47 -27.65 -34.42 -30.14
C VAL A 47 -26.30 -34.94 -30.63
N LYS A 48 -26.20 -35.32 -31.91
CA LYS A 48 -24.94 -35.78 -32.51
C LYS A 48 -23.91 -34.66 -32.65
N ALA A 49 -24.38 -33.43 -32.89
CA ALA A 49 -23.53 -32.25 -32.87
C ALA A 49 -22.95 -32.01 -31.46
N MET A 50 -23.74 -32.17 -30.40
CA MET A 50 -23.25 -32.09 -29.02
C MET A 50 -22.28 -33.23 -28.65
N GLU A 51 -22.51 -34.46 -29.11
CA GLU A 51 -21.56 -35.57 -28.92
C GLU A 51 -20.22 -35.29 -29.60
N LEU A 52 -20.25 -34.71 -30.80
CA LEU A 52 -19.03 -34.32 -31.53
C LEU A 52 -18.27 -33.21 -30.80
N VAL A 53 -18.96 -32.18 -30.32
CA VAL A 53 -18.36 -31.12 -29.48
C VAL A 53 -17.75 -31.73 -28.21
N GLY A 54 -18.46 -32.67 -27.57
CA GLY A 54 -17.97 -33.40 -26.41
C GLY A 54 -16.74 -34.27 -26.70
N ALA A 55 -16.63 -34.87 -27.88
CA ALA A 55 -15.46 -35.64 -28.29
C ALA A 55 -14.24 -34.75 -28.55
N VAL A 56 -14.44 -33.55 -29.10
CA VAL A 56 -13.36 -32.60 -29.41
C VAL A 56 -12.82 -31.94 -28.14
N TYR A 57 -13.69 -31.50 -27.23
CA TYR A 57 -13.27 -30.79 -26.01
C TYR A 57 -13.12 -31.68 -24.76
N GLY A 58 -13.70 -32.88 -24.77
CA GLY A 58 -13.64 -33.85 -23.67
C GLY A 58 -12.23 -34.12 -23.11
N PRO A 59 -11.18 -34.29 -23.95
CA PRO A 59 -9.82 -34.51 -23.47
C PRO A 59 -9.23 -33.37 -22.62
N TYR A 60 -9.70 -32.13 -22.78
CA TYR A 60 -9.19 -30.96 -22.06
C TYR A 60 -9.92 -30.70 -20.74
N LYS A 61 -11.10 -31.30 -20.57
CA LYS A 61 -11.98 -31.16 -19.41
C LYS A 61 -11.30 -31.34 -18.05
N PRO A 62 -10.51 -32.39 -17.76
CA PRO A 62 -9.85 -32.54 -16.46
C PRO A 62 -8.86 -31.39 -16.17
N TYR A 63 -8.24 -30.84 -17.22
CA TYR A 63 -7.34 -29.69 -17.09
C TYR A 63 -8.10 -28.36 -16.95
N GLN A 64 -9.28 -28.23 -17.57
CA GLN A 64 -10.15 -27.06 -17.40
C GLN A 64 -10.69 -26.96 -15.97
N LEU A 65 -11.04 -28.08 -15.33
CA LEU A 65 -11.44 -28.11 -13.92
C LEU A 65 -10.29 -27.70 -12.98
N ARG A 66 -9.06 -28.13 -13.30
CA ARG A 66 -7.85 -27.79 -12.51
C ARG A 66 -7.19 -26.47 -12.93
N TYR A 67 -7.81 -25.70 -13.83
CA TYR A 67 -7.20 -24.51 -14.42
C TYR A 67 -6.77 -23.48 -13.36
N GLY A 68 -7.56 -23.29 -12.30
CA GLY A 68 -7.20 -22.35 -11.23
C GLY A 68 -5.89 -22.71 -10.53
N GLU A 69 -5.64 -23.99 -10.27
CA GLU A 69 -4.39 -24.47 -9.66
C GLU A 69 -3.20 -24.31 -10.62
N MET A 70 -3.39 -24.70 -11.88
CA MET A 70 -2.36 -24.65 -12.92
C MET A 70 -1.94 -23.20 -13.22
N GLU A 71 -2.91 -22.29 -13.32
CA GLU A 71 -2.66 -20.87 -13.54
C GLU A 71 -1.97 -20.24 -12.31
N ALA A 72 -2.37 -20.60 -11.09
CA ALA A 72 -1.70 -20.14 -9.88
C ALA A 72 -0.23 -20.60 -9.83
N GLN A 73 0.06 -21.88 -10.10
CA GLN A 73 1.43 -22.39 -10.13
C GLN A 73 2.27 -21.69 -11.19
N ASN A 74 1.76 -21.56 -12.41
CA ASN A 74 2.44 -20.87 -13.50
C ASN A 74 2.74 -19.40 -13.15
N LEU A 75 1.78 -18.67 -12.56
CA LEU A 75 1.96 -17.29 -12.13
C LEU A 75 2.99 -17.16 -10.99
N LEU A 76 2.98 -18.08 -10.03
CA LEU A 76 3.93 -18.09 -8.91
C LEU A 76 5.36 -18.35 -9.40
N ILE A 77 5.55 -19.21 -10.39
CA ILE A 77 6.86 -19.43 -11.02
C ILE A 77 7.33 -18.16 -11.74
N GLN A 78 6.47 -17.56 -12.57
CA GLN A 78 6.82 -16.37 -13.35
C GLN A 78 7.13 -15.15 -12.47
N ILE A 79 6.37 -14.92 -11.38
CA ILE A 79 6.66 -13.82 -10.46
C ILE A 79 7.90 -14.08 -9.59
N SER A 80 8.23 -15.34 -9.29
CA SER A 80 9.48 -15.68 -8.58
C SER A 80 10.73 -15.40 -9.42
N ALA A 81 10.60 -15.44 -10.74
CA ALA A 81 11.68 -15.09 -11.66
C ALA A 81 11.89 -13.57 -11.80
N VAL A 82 11.02 -12.73 -11.21
CA VAL A 82 11.19 -11.27 -11.19
C VAL A 82 12.02 -10.90 -9.95
N PRO A 83 13.31 -10.54 -10.12
CA PRO A 83 14.12 -10.12 -8.98
C PRO A 83 13.65 -8.75 -8.49
N LEU A 84 13.35 -8.65 -7.19
CA LEU A 84 13.09 -7.35 -6.53
C LEU A 84 14.33 -6.85 -5.76
N GLU A 85 15.24 -7.76 -5.41
CA GLU A 85 16.44 -7.45 -4.66
C GLU A 85 17.68 -7.68 -5.52
N HIS A 86 18.35 -6.59 -5.88
CA HIS A 86 19.65 -6.61 -6.55
C HIS A 86 20.45 -5.35 -6.18
N GLY A 87 21.77 -5.50 -6.01
CA GLY A 87 22.69 -4.36 -5.90
C GLY A 87 22.47 -3.42 -4.71
N GLU A 88 22.66 -2.13 -4.96
CA GLU A 88 22.53 -1.05 -3.97
C GLU A 88 21.07 -0.66 -3.74
N VAL A 89 20.81 0.26 -2.80
CA VAL A 89 19.44 0.73 -2.51
C VAL A 89 18.78 1.33 -3.75
N ILE A 90 19.53 2.08 -4.56
CA ILE A 90 18.98 2.73 -5.76
C ILE A 90 18.55 1.71 -6.82
N ASP A 91 19.30 0.62 -6.98
CA ASP A 91 19.00 -0.48 -7.90
C ASP A 91 17.73 -1.21 -7.44
N CYS A 92 17.62 -1.50 -6.14
CA CYS A 92 16.42 -2.08 -5.55
C CYS A 92 15.19 -1.20 -5.83
N VAL A 93 15.29 0.13 -5.64
CA VAL A 93 14.18 1.06 -5.92
C VAL A 93 13.80 1.06 -7.41
N GLN A 94 14.78 1.00 -8.32
CA GLN A 94 14.51 0.91 -9.74
C GLN A 94 13.83 -0.42 -10.11
N GLU A 95 14.31 -1.55 -9.59
CA GLU A 95 13.68 -2.86 -9.82
C GLU A 95 12.25 -2.93 -9.26
N LEU A 96 12.00 -2.34 -8.10
CA LEU A 96 10.64 -2.20 -7.56
C LEU A 96 9.73 -1.45 -8.54
N SER A 97 10.20 -0.35 -9.12
CA SER A 97 9.44 0.40 -10.13
C SER A 97 9.14 -0.42 -11.39
N HIS A 98 10.14 -1.11 -11.95
CA HIS A 98 9.96 -1.97 -13.12
C HIS A 98 9.07 -3.20 -12.85
N SER A 99 9.06 -3.69 -11.60
CA SER A 99 8.29 -4.86 -11.20
C SER A 99 6.77 -4.64 -11.28
N VAL A 100 6.30 -3.39 -11.16
CA VAL A 100 4.88 -3.03 -11.27
C VAL A 100 4.34 -3.39 -12.66
N SER A 101 5.03 -2.93 -13.72
CA SER A 101 4.65 -3.24 -15.10
C SER A 101 4.68 -4.74 -15.39
N LYS A 102 5.64 -5.47 -14.83
CA LYS A 102 5.73 -6.93 -14.97
C LYS A 102 4.55 -7.63 -14.28
N LEU A 103 4.19 -7.22 -13.05
CA LEU A 103 3.08 -7.78 -12.29
C LEU A 103 1.75 -7.66 -13.06
N PHE A 104 1.42 -6.47 -13.55
CA PHE A 104 0.16 -6.27 -14.27
C PHE A 104 0.18 -6.86 -15.68
N GLY A 105 1.35 -6.97 -16.32
CA GLY A 105 1.53 -7.74 -17.54
C GLY A 105 1.20 -9.23 -17.33
N LEU A 106 1.71 -9.84 -16.25
CA LEU A 106 1.41 -11.23 -15.89
C LEU A 106 -0.08 -11.43 -15.57
N ALA A 107 -0.67 -10.51 -14.79
CA ALA A 107 -2.08 -10.55 -14.43
C ALA A 107 -2.99 -10.44 -15.66
N SER A 108 -2.70 -9.50 -16.57
CA SER A 108 -3.46 -9.33 -17.82
C SER A 108 -3.34 -10.55 -18.73
N ALA A 109 -2.14 -11.12 -18.86
CA ALA A 109 -1.93 -12.34 -19.63
C ALA A 109 -2.70 -13.54 -19.02
N ALA A 110 -2.86 -13.61 -17.70
CA ALA A 110 -3.68 -14.64 -17.04
C ALA A 110 -5.17 -14.51 -17.39
N VAL A 111 -5.69 -13.28 -17.46
CA VAL A 111 -7.06 -13.02 -17.92
C VAL A 111 -7.25 -13.53 -19.35
N ASP A 112 -6.33 -13.21 -20.25
CA ASP A 112 -6.40 -13.65 -21.65
C ASP A 112 -6.31 -15.18 -21.78
N ARG A 113 -5.43 -15.83 -21.01
CA ARG A 113 -5.35 -17.30 -20.94
C ARG A 113 -6.67 -17.91 -20.45
N CYS A 114 -7.26 -17.35 -19.41
CA CYS A 114 -8.53 -17.83 -18.85
C CYS A 114 -9.66 -17.73 -19.87
N VAL A 115 -9.78 -16.59 -20.56
CA VAL A 115 -10.79 -16.40 -21.62
C VAL A 115 -10.57 -17.39 -22.75
N ARG A 116 -9.33 -17.57 -23.22
CA ARG A 116 -9.01 -18.49 -24.31
C ARG A 116 -9.29 -19.94 -23.97
N PHE A 117 -8.93 -20.39 -22.78
CA PHE A 117 -8.98 -21.81 -22.41
C PHE A 117 -10.31 -22.27 -21.83
N THR A 118 -10.96 -21.40 -21.04
CA THR A 118 -12.18 -21.74 -20.29
C THR A 118 -13.42 -20.98 -20.75
N ASN A 119 -13.29 -20.07 -21.72
CA ASN A 119 -14.39 -19.24 -22.22
C ASN A 119 -15.13 -18.47 -21.11
N GLY A 120 -14.40 -18.07 -20.06
CA GLY A 120 -14.92 -17.35 -18.89
C GLY A 120 -15.53 -18.21 -17.79
N LEU A 121 -15.59 -19.54 -17.94
CA LEU A 121 -16.11 -20.43 -16.89
C LEU A 121 -15.11 -20.64 -15.75
N GLY A 122 -13.81 -20.50 -16.01
CA GLY A 122 -12.74 -20.63 -15.02
C GLY A 122 -12.48 -19.38 -14.18
N THR A 123 -13.36 -18.37 -14.21
CA THR A 123 -13.12 -17.07 -13.57
C THR A 123 -12.93 -17.17 -12.05
N CYS A 124 -13.66 -18.04 -11.35
CA CYS A 124 -13.47 -18.23 -9.91
C CYS A 124 -12.07 -18.76 -9.57
N GLY A 125 -11.55 -19.69 -10.38
CA GLY A 125 -10.18 -20.18 -10.29
C GLY A 125 -9.16 -19.10 -10.61
N LEU A 126 -9.40 -18.31 -11.67
CA LEU A 126 -8.55 -17.17 -12.03
C LEU A 126 -8.46 -16.13 -10.90
N LEU A 127 -9.58 -15.76 -10.28
CA LEU A 127 -9.60 -14.80 -9.18
C LEU A 127 -8.76 -15.30 -7.99
N THR A 128 -8.81 -16.61 -7.72
CA THR A 128 -7.99 -17.23 -6.67
C THR A 128 -6.50 -17.18 -7.04
N ALA A 129 -6.16 -17.52 -8.29
CA ALA A 129 -4.78 -17.44 -8.79
C ALA A 129 -4.22 -16.01 -8.76
N LEU A 130 -5.02 -15.01 -9.15
CA LEU A 130 -4.64 -13.59 -9.09
C LEU A 130 -4.42 -13.13 -7.64
N LYS A 131 -5.28 -13.53 -6.70
CA LYS A 131 -5.08 -13.24 -5.27
C LYS A 131 -3.75 -13.81 -4.75
N SER A 132 -3.42 -15.05 -5.13
CA SER A 132 -2.13 -15.66 -4.78
C SER A 132 -0.93 -14.94 -5.41
N LEU A 133 -1.05 -14.50 -6.67
CA LEU A 133 -0.03 -13.69 -7.35
C LEU A 133 0.24 -12.38 -6.59
N PHE A 134 -0.81 -11.60 -6.29
CA PHE A 134 -0.66 -10.35 -5.54
C PHE A 134 -0.13 -10.58 -4.13
N ALA A 135 -0.58 -11.63 -3.44
CA ALA A 135 -0.09 -11.95 -2.10
C ALA A 135 1.41 -12.27 -2.09
N LYS A 136 1.89 -13.06 -3.07
CA LYS A 136 3.32 -13.33 -3.22
C LYS A 136 4.12 -12.07 -3.52
N TYR A 137 3.65 -11.26 -4.48
CA TYR A 137 4.31 -10.00 -4.82
C TYR A 137 4.42 -9.05 -3.63
N VAL A 138 3.35 -8.87 -2.84
CA VAL A 138 3.37 -8.03 -1.63
C VAL A 138 4.38 -8.57 -0.61
N SER A 139 4.46 -9.90 -0.44
CA SER A 139 5.43 -10.52 0.47
C SER A 139 6.86 -10.23 0.03
N ASP A 140 7.17 -10.44 -1.26
CA ASP A 140 8.50 -10.20 -1.81
C ASP A 140 8.88 -8.71 -1.72
N PHE A 141 7.95 -7.80 -2.04
CA PHE A 141 8.15 -6.34 -1.90
C PHE A 141 8.39 -5.95 -0.44
N THR A 142 7.64 -6.53 0.50
CA THR A 142 7.81 -6.26 1.94
C THR A 142 9.20 -6.71 2.42
N SER A 143 9.70 -7.85 1.94
CA SER A 143 11.08 -8.29 2.21
C SER A 143 12.10 -7.27 1.69
N THR A 144 11.92 -6.80 0.45
CA THR A 144 12.79 -5.79 -0.16
C THR A 144 12.78 -4.48 0.63
N LEU A 145 11.60 -4.02 1.08
CA LEU A 145 11.49 -2.86 1.96
C LEU A 145 12.28 -3.04 3.27
N HIS A 146 12.20 -4.21 3.89
CA HIS A 146 12.97 -4.51 5.10
C HIS A 146 14.47 -4.56 4.84
N SER A 147 14.89 -5.13 3.71
CA SER A 147 16.27 -5.15 3.23
C SER A 147 16.80 -3.73 3.01
N ILE A 148 16.01 -2.86 2.36
CA ILE A 148 16.33 -1.43 2.17
C ILE A 148 16.45 -0.73 3.53
N ARG A 149 15.50 -0.93 4.45
CA ARG A 149 15.56 -0.36 5.81
C ARG A 149 16.87 -0.70 6.52
N LYS A 150 17.29 -1.96 6.44
CA LYS A 150 18.56 -2.44 7.00
C LYS A 150 19.77 -1.83 6.30
N LYS A 151 19.77 -1.75 4.96
CA LYS A 151 20.84 -1.10 4.17
C LYS A 151 20.97 0.40 4.48
N CYS A 152 19.86 1.07 4.77
CA CYS A 152 19.83 2.47 5.21
C CYS A 152 20.25 2.67 6.68
N LYS A 153 20.60 1.59 7.42
CA LYS A 153 21.00 1.62 8.84
C LYS A 153 19.98 2.33 9.75
N LEU A 154 18.69 2.17 9.44
CA LEU A 154 17.63 2.87 10.18
C LEU A 154 17.35 2.27 11.58
N ASP A 155 17.85 1.06 11.82
CA ASP A 155 17.64 0.33 13.08
C ASP A 155 18.82 0.47 14.06
N ASP A 156 20.00 0.91 13.59
CA ASP A 156 21.19 1.10 14.42
C ASP A 156 21.40 2.58 14.74
N ILE A 157 21.42 2.91 16.03
CA ILE A 157 21.78 4.25 16.53
C ILE A 157 23.25 4.19 16.95
N PRO A 158 24.23 4.49 16.06
CA PRO A 158 25.61 4.57 16.49
C PRO A 158 25.77 5.69 17.53
N PRO A 159 26.51 5.45 18.62
CA PRO A 159 26.56 6.37 19.77
C PRO A 159 27.31 7.69 19.51
N SER A 160 27.84 7.91 18.30
CA SER A 160 28.70 9.06 17.99
C SER A 160 28.82 9.32 16.48
N SER A 161 27.71 9.42 15.75
CA SER A 161 27.75 9.94 14.37
C SER A 161 27.61 11.46 14.39
N LEU A 162 28.52 12.16 13.72
CA LEU A 162 28.36 13.58 13.38
C LEU A 162 27.01 13.77 12.70
N PHE A 163 26.35 14.90 12.99
CA PHE A 163 25.09 15.25 12.33
C PHE A 163 25.38 15.51 10.85
N GLN A 164 25.00 14.56 10.00
CA GLN A 164 25.21 14.63 8.55
C GLN A 164 23.86 14.65 7.85
N GLU A 165 23.67 15.66 7.00
CA GLU A 165 22.47 15.86 6.19
C GLU A 165 22.46 14.92 4.97
N ASP A 166 22.19 13.64 5.19
CA ASP A 166 22.05 12.65 4.12
C ASP A 166 20.58 12.52 3.68
N TRP A 167 20.18 13.22 2.63
CA TRP A 167 18.81 13.18 2.07
C TRP A 167 18.55 11.99 1.14
N THR A 168 19.58 11.20 0.83
CA THR A 168 19.50 10.10 -0.15
C THR A 168 18.52 9.00 0.27
N ALA A 169 18.50 8.64 1.57
CA ALA A 169 17.57 7.64 2.10
C ALA A 169 16.11 8.13 2.01
N PHE A 170 15.88 9.42 2.29
CA PHE A 170 14.57 10.04 2.17
C PHE A 170 14.09 10.09 0.72
N GLN A 171 14.92 10.58 -0.20
CA GLN A 171 14.60 10.63 -1.63
C GLN A 171 14.29 9.25 -2.22
N ASN A 172 15.06 8.22 -1.84
CA ASN A 172 14.77 6.84 -2.23
C ASN A 172 13.43 6.34 -1.66
N SER A 173 13.12 6.70 -0.41
CA SER A 173 11.84 6.33 0.21
C SER A 173 10.64 7.00 -0.47
N ILE A 174 10.75 8.27 -0.87
CA ILE A 174 9.72 8.96 -1.67
C ILE A 174 9.50 8.27 -3.02
N ARG A 175 10.57 7.85 -3.70
CA ARG A 175 10.46 7.07 -4.96
C ARG A 175 9.75 5.73 -4.77
N ILE A 176 9.92 5.08 -3.62
CA ILE A 176 9.18 3.86 -3.28
C ILE A 176 7.70 4.18 -3.03
N ILE A 177 7.39 5.30 -2.37
CA ILE A 177 6.01 5.77 -2.19
C ILE A 177 5.35 6.04 -3.55
N ALA A 178 6.03 6.71 -4.48
CA ALA A 178 5.54 6.91 -5.85
C ALA A 178 5.24 5.56 -6.53
N THR A 179 6.12 4.57 -6.38
CA THR A 179 5.92 3.21 -6.89
C THR A 179 4.68 2.53 -6.26
N CYS A 180 4.47 2.71 -4.96
CA CYS A 180 3.26 2.22 -4.28
C CYS A 180 1.99 2.91 -4.79
N GLY A 181 2.08 4.20 -5.12
CA GLY A 181 1.02 4.97 -5.75
C GLY A 181 0.62 4.42 -7.11
N GLU A 182 1.61 4.16 -7.96
CA GLU A 182 1.39 3.58 -9.28
C GLU A 182 0.80 2.17 -9.18
N LEU A 183 1.26 1.38 -8.21
CA LEU A 183 0.72 0.05 -7.91
C LEU A 183 -0.76 0.11 -7.47
N LEU A 184 -1.14 1.10 -6.65
CA LEU A 184 -2.54 1.32 -6.24
C LEU A 184 -3.42 1.76 -7.42
N ARG A 185 -2.93 2.68 -8.24
CA ARG A 185 -3.62 3.19 -9.44
C ARG A 185 -3.85 2.07 -10.46
N GLN A 186 -2.78 1.39 -10.86
CA GLN A 186 -2.87 0.25 -11.79
C GLN A 186 -3.74 -0.89 -11.22
N CYS A 187 -3.73 -1.12 -9.91
CA CYS A 187 -4.64 -2.11 -9.29
C CYS A 187 -6.11 -1.72 -9.45
N GLY A 188 -6.44 -0.43 -9.33
CA GLY A 188 -7.78 0.10 -9.61
C GLY A 188 -8.19 -0.11 -11.06
N ASP A 189 -7.35 0.32 -11.99
CA ASP A 189 -7.59 0.20 -13.43
C ASP A 189 -7.74 -1.27 -13.85
N PHE A 190 -6.87 -2.14 -13.35
CA PHE A 190 -6.90 -3.57 -13.63
C PHE A 190 -8.17 -4.23 -13.09
N GLU A 191 -8.63 -3.88 -11.88
CA GLU A 191 -9.86 -4.44 -11.32
C GLU A 191 -11.09 -4.06 -12.17
N GLN A 192 -11.15 -2.82 -12.67
CA GLN A 192 -12.21 -2.38 -13.57
C GLN A 192 -12.15 -3.14 -14.91
N GLN A 193 -10.96 -3.27 -15.49
CA GLN A 193 -10.77 -4.03 -16.74
C GLN A 193 -11.14 -5.51 -16.56
N LEU A 194 -10.75 -6.12 -15.44
CA LEU A 194 -11.07 -7.49 -15.09
C LEU A 194 -12.59 -7.70 -14.99
N ALA A 195 -13.30 -6.83 -14.27
CA ALA A 195 -14.75 -6.92 -14.15
C ALA A 195 -15.45 -6.81 -15.52
N ASN A 196 -15.02 -5.87 -16.36
CA ASN A 196 -15.54 -5.70 -17.72
C ASN A 196 -15.27 -6.93 -18.62
N ARG A 197 -14.07 -7.53 -18.52
CA ARG A 197 -13.70 -8.75 -19.25
C ARG A 197 -14.50 -9.97 -18.79
N ILE A 198 -14.71 -10.10 -17.49
CA ILE A 198 -15.54 -11.16 -16.91
C ILE A 198 -16.99 -11.01 -17.37
N LEU A 199 -17.58 -9.81 -17.28
CA LEU A 199 -18.97 -9.56 -17.69
C LEU A 199 -19.17 -9.76 -19.20
N SER A 200 -18.25 -9.30 -20.05
CA SER A 200 -18.35 -9.51 -21.50
C SER A 200 -18.22 -10.98 -21.91
N THR A 201 -17.40 -11.76 -21.21
CA THR A 201 -17.15 -13.17 -21.56
C THR A 201 -18.14 -14.12 -20.90
N ALA A 202 -18.27 -14.04 -19.57
CA ALA A 202 -19.07 -14.95 -18.76
C ALA A 202 -20.50 -14.45 -18.54
N GLY A 203 -20.78 -13.15 -18.74
CA GLY A 203 -22.14 -12.60 -18.65
C GLY A 203 -23.11 -13.16 -19.69
N LYS A 204 -22.62 -13.74 -20.80
CA LYS A 204 -23.47 -14.48 -21.74
C LYS A 204 -24.20 -15.66 -21.10
N TYR A 205 -23.60 -16.30 -20.09
CA TYR A 205 -24.21 -17.42 -19.38
C TYR A 205 -25.27 -16.95 -18.35
N LEU A 206 -25.17 -15.73 -17.83
CA LEU A 206 -26.22 -15.15 -16.97
C LEU A 206 -27.54 -14.96 -17.73
N SER A 207 -27.48 -14.55 -19.01
CA SER A 207 -28.68 -14.37 -19.83
C SER A 207 -29.44 -15.69 -20.06
N ASP A 208 -28.74 -16.81 -19.94
CA ASP A 208 -29.30 -18.15 -20.13
C ASP A 208 -29.85 -18.75 -18.84
N ALA A 209 -29.23 -18.46 -17.69
CA ALA A 209 -29.71 -18.92 -16.38
C ALA A 209 -30.87 -18.07 -15.82
N TYR A 210 -30.91 -16.76 -16.13
CA TYR A 210 -31.86 -15.78 -15.58
C TYR A 210 -32.83 -15.23 -16.63
N SER A 211 -33.29 -16.05 -17.58
CA SER A 211 -34.47 -15.70 -18.35
C SER A 211 -35.72 -15.92 -17.47
N PRO A 212 -36.58 -14.91 -17.22
CA PRO A 212 -37.78 -15.04 -16.38
C PRO A 212 -38.92 -15.76 -17.11
N ARG A 213 -38.64 -16.91 -17.75
CA ARG A 213 -39.66 -17.70 -18.50
C ARG A 213 -39.89 -19.11 -17.97
N SER A 214 -39.31 -19.49 -16.84
CA SER A 214 -39.55 -20.81 -16.24
C SER A 214 -40.82 -20.88 -15.37
N LEU A 215 -41.59 -19.79 -15.24
CA LEU A 215 -42.86 -19.78 -14.47
C LEU A 215 -44.08 -19.25 -15.24
N SER A 216 -43.95 -18.82 -16.49
CA SER A 216 -45.09 -18.39 -17.33
C SER A 216 -45.45 -19.40 -18.43
N ALA A 217 -45.14 -20.68 -18.23
CA ALA A 217 -45.39 -21.74 -19.19
C ALA A 217 -46.88 -22.14 -19.38
N VAL A 218 -47.85 -21.31 -18.95
CA VAL A 218 -49.27 -21.71 -18.98
C VAL A 218 -50.23 -20.71 -19.64
N HIS A 219 -49.82 -19.57 -20.21
CA HIS A 219 -50.83 -18.71 -20.86
C HIS A 219 -50.58 -17.97 -22.16
N ASP A 220 -49.41 -18.01 -22.79
CA ASP A 220 -49.26 -17.37 -24.11
C ASP A 220 -48.76 -18.34 -25.17
N SER A 221 -49.66 -19.24 -25.57
CA SER A 221 -49.46 -20.17 -26.68
C SER A 221 -49.89 -19.60 -28.04
N ILE A 222 -50.16 -18.30 -28.18
CA ILE A 222 -50.72 -17.77 -29.43
C ILE A 222 -50.10 -16.38 -29.72
N LEU A 223 -49.26 -16.33 -30.76
CA LEU A 223 -48.79 -15.13 -31.48
C LEU A 223 -47.61 -14.35 -30.87
N THR A 224 -46.40 -14.89 -30.99
CA THR A 224 -45.28 -14.11 -31.57
C THR A 224 -44.22 -15.08 -32.09
N ASP A 225 -44.07 -15.07 -33.41
CA ASP A 225 -43.06 -15.77 -34.20
C ASP A 225 -41.66 -15.18 -33.92
N ARG A 226 -41.13 -15.44 -32.73
CA ARG A 226 -39.69 -15.31 -32.47
C ARG A 226 -39.10 -16.70 -32.66
N LYS A 227 -38.64 -16.97 -33.89
CA LYS A 227 -37.64 -18.00 -34.19
C LYS A 227 -36.70 -18.13 -33.00
N SER A 228 -36.83 -19.24 -32.26
CA SER A 228 -35.81 -19.71 -31.35
C SER A 228 -34.54 -19.83 -32.18
N SER A 229 -33.63 -18.86 -32.06
CA SER A 229 -32.29 -18.99 -32.65
C SER A 229 -31.74 -20.28 -32.08
N ALA A 230 -31.68 -21.32 -32.92
CA ALA A 230 -31.06 -22.60 -32.57
C ALA A 230 -29.64 -22.24 -32.15
N LYS A 231 -29.41 -22.24 -30.84
CA LYS A 231 -28.13 -21.83 -30.29
C LYS A 231 -27.09 -22.83 -30.77
N ASN A 232 -25.96 -22.30 -31.20
CA ASN A 232 -24.93 -23.09 -31.83
C ASN A 232 -24.33 -24.08 -30.79
N PRO A 233 -24.40 -25.41 -31.01
CA PRO A 233 -23.93 -26.42 -30.04
C PRO A 233 -22.45 -26.24 -29.64
N TRP A 234 -21.66 -25.62 -30.52
CA TRP A 234 -20.26 -25.28 -30.32
C TRP A 234 -20.05 -24.16 -29.29
N GLN A 235 -21.04 -23.30 -29.10
CA GLN A 235 -21.00 -22.15 -28.17
C GLN A 235 -21.58 -22.49 -26.79
N GLU A 236 -22.35 -23.59 -26.69
CA GLU A 236 -23.06 -24.03 -25.48
C GLU A 236 -22.26 -25.08 -24.66
N TYR A 237 -21.02 -25.39 -25.04
CA TYR A 237 -20.20 -26.33 -24.28
C TYR A 237 -19.83 -25.78 -22.89
N ASN A 238 -20.68 -26.07 -21.92
CA ASN A 238 -20.50 -25.74 -20.52
C ASN A 238 -20.03 -26.96 -19.75
N TYR A 239 -18.71 -27.12 -19.65
CA TYR A 239 -18.10 -28.22 -18.90
C TYR A 239 -18.36 -28.10 -17.39
N LEU A 240 -18.55 -26.89 -16.87
CA LEU A 240 -18.65 -26.63 -15.43
C LEU A 240 -20.02 -27.05 -14.86
N GLN A 241 -21.10 -26.81 -15.61
CA GLN A 241 -22.46 -27.18 -15.20
C GLN A 241 -22.67 -28.71 -15.10
N LYS A 242 -21.94 -29.50 -15.90
CA LYS A 242 -22.11 -30.96 -15.96
C LYS A 242 -21.41 -31.69 -14.81
N ASP A 243 -20.30 -31.17 -14.30
CA ASP A 243 -19.43 -31.91 -13.36
C ASP A 243 -19.23 -31.21 -12.02
N SER A 244 -19.32 -29.87 -11.98
CA SER A 244 -19.15 -29.06 -10.77
C SER A 244 -20.28 -28.02 -10.66
N PRO A 245 -21.53 -28.44 -10.42
CA PRO A 245 -22.68 -27.52 -10.34
C PRO A 245 -22.52 -26.47 -9.23
N ALA A 246 -21.82 -26.80 -8.13
CA ALA A 246 -21.55 -25.86 -7.03
C ALA A 246 -20.63 -24.70 -7.46
N GLU A 247 -19.57 -24.98 -8.23
CA GLU A 247 -18.67 -23.94 -8.76
C GLU A 247 -19.38 -23.08 -9.79
N TYR A 248 -20.27 -23.68 -10.58
CA TYR A 248 -21.13 -22.95 -11.51
C TYR A 248 -22.12 -22.03 -10.79
N THR A 249 -22.75 -22.47 -9.70
CA THR A 249 -23.62 -21.61 -8.88
C THR A 249 -22.83 -20.45 -8.28
N SER A 250 -21.65 -20.72 -7.71
CA SER A 250 -20.75 -19.68 -7.18
C SER A 250 -20.34 -18.65 -8.24
N LEU A 251 -20.03 -19.11 -9.46
CA LEU A 251 -19.77 -18.24 -10.61
C LEU A 251 -20.99 -17.39 -10.96
N MET A 252 -22.19 -17.97 -11.01
CA MET A 252 -23.42 -17.25 -11.33
C MET A 252 -23.79 -16.20 -10.27
N GLU A 253 -23.64 -16.51 -8.98
CA GLU A 253 -23.82 -15.55 -7.90
C GLU A 253 -22.82 -14.39 -8.00
N MET A 254 -21.56 -14.67 -8.29
CA MET A 254 -20.54 -13.64 -8.48
C MET A 254 -20.85 -12.75 -9.70
N LEU A 255 -21.23 -13.34 -10.83
CA LEU A 255 -21.61 -12.60 -12.02
C LEU A 255 -22.86 -11.74 -11.79
N TYR A 256 -23.86 -12.26 -11.05
CA TYR A 256 -25.06 -11.51 -10.68
C TYR A 256 -24.69 -10.29 -9.84
N ASN A 257 -23.88 -10.48 -8.80
CA ASN A 257 -23.37 -9.41 -7.95
C ASN A 257 -22.56 -8.35 -8.72
N LEU A 258 -21.77 -8.77 -9.73
CA LEU A 258 -21.05 -7.86 -10.60
C LEU A 258 -21.99 -7.06 -11.51
N LYS A 259 -23.05 -7.68 -12.04
CA LYS A 259 -24.04 -7.02 -12.89
C LYS A 259 -24.91 -6.04 -12.12
N GLU A 260 -25.34 -6.41 -10.91
CA GLU A 260 -26.18 -5.57 -10.04
C GLU A 260 -25.44 -4.31 -9.55
N LYS A 261 -24.15 -4.43 -9.24
CA LYS A 261 -23.31 -3.29 -8.82
C LYS A 261 -22.94 -2.32 -9.95
N GLY A 262 -23.30 -2.60 -11.20
CA GLY A 262 -22.99 -1.76 -12.35
C GLY A 262 -21.47 -1.58 -12.56
N SER A 263 -21.05 -0.51 -13.24
CA SER A 263 -19.63 -0.16 -13.44
C SER A 263 -18.95 0.45 -12.21
N GLY A 264 -19.50 0.27 -11.00
CA GLY A 264 -18.96 0.81 -9.76
C GLY A 264 -17.82 -0.06 -9.18
N ASN A 265 -17.19 0.41 -8.10
CA ASN A 265 -16.08 -0.29 -7.42
C ASN A 265 -16.40 -1.76 -7.14
N HIS A 266 -15.87 -2.63 -7.99
CA HIS A 266 -15.94 -4.07 -7.81
C HIS A 266 -14.98 -4.45 -6.69
N ASN A 267 -15.40 -5.33 -5.76
CA ASN A 267 -14.57 -5.77 -4.64
C ASN A 267 -13.89 -7.13 -4.95
N LEU A 268 -13.46 -7.33 -6.20
CA LEU A 268 -12.89 -8.60 -6.67
C LEU A 268 -11.51 -8.87 -6.04
N LEU A 269 -10.72 -7.82 -5.90
CA LEU A 269 -9.35 -7.80 -5.40
C LEU A 269 -9.22 -6.94 -4.14
N SER A 270 -10.29 -6.80 -3.36
CA SER A 270 -10.32 -5.98 -2.13
C SER A 270 -9.22 -6.36 -1.12
N ALA A 271 -8.95 -7.65 -0.95
CA ALA A 271 -7.86 -8.15 -0.10
C ALA A 271 -6.47 -7.73 -0.64
N SER A 272 -6.28 -7.78 -1.96
CA SER A 272 -5.05 -7.33 -2.62
C SER A 272 -4.89 -5.82 -2.46
N ARG A 273 -5.94 -5.02 -2.73
CA ARG A 273 -5.93 -3.57 -2.54
C ARG A 273 -5.56 -3.21 -1.09
N ALA A 274 -6.18 -3.88 -0.10
CA ALA A 274 -5.84 -3.65 1.31
C ALA A 274 -4.37 -4.00 1.63
N ALA A 275 -3.82 -5.06 1.02
CA ALA A 275 -2.41 -5.42 1.17
C ALA A 275 -1.48 -4.37 0.56
N LEU A 276 -1.82 -3.83 -0.61
CA LEU A 276 -1.11 -2.73 -1.27
C LEU A 276 -1.16 -1.43 -0.45
N THR A 277 -2.31 -1.11 0.16
CA THR A 277 -2.41 0.04 1.06
C THR A 277 -1.54 -0.12 2.30
N ARG A 278 -1.45 -1.33 2.87
CA ARG A 278 -0.52 -1.60 3.99
C ARG A 278 0.94 -1.46 3.56
N LEU A 279 1.29 -1.91 2.36
CA LEU A 279 2.63 -1.74 1.80
C LEU A 279 2.99 -0.25 1.65
N ASN A 280 2.05 0.54 1.13
CA ASN A 280 2.19 1.98 1.03
C ASN A 280 2.41 2.63 2.42
N GLN A 281 1.70 2.19 3.47
CA GLN A 281 1.92 2.65 4.84
C GLN A 281 3.33 2.32 5.37
N GLN A 282 3.87 1.14 5.05
CA GLN A 282 5.23 0.78 5.42
C GLN A 282 6.27 1.64 4.69
N ALA A 283 6.03 2.00 3.42
CA ALA A 283 6.89 2.93 2.69
C ALA A 283 6.86 4.35 3.31
N HIS A 284 5.69 4.81 3.75
CA HIS A 284 5.57 6.08 4.49
C HIS A 284 6.31 6.03 5.83
N GLN A 285 6.21 4.92 6.58
CA GLN A 285 6.97 4.75 7.82
C GLN A 285 8.47 4.75 7.57
N LEU A 286 8.95 4.13 6.48
CA LEU A 286 10.36 4.12 6.09
C LEU A 286 10.86 5.55 5.80
N ALA A 287 10.11 6.31 5.00
CA ALA A 287 10.44 7.71 4.70
C ALA A 287 10.45 8.56 5.97
N PHE A 288 9.46 8.40 6.85
CA PHE A 288 9.40 9.10 8.14
C PHE A 288 10.60 8.76 9.02
N ASP A 289 10.90 7.47 9.19
CA ASP A 289 12.02 7.00 10.02
C ASP A 289 13.36 7.52 9.46
N SER A 290 13.50 7.65 8.14
CA SER A 290 14.72 8.17 7.50
C SER A 290 15.06 9.61 7.89
N VAL A 291 14.04 10.47 8.01
CA VAL A 291 14.21 11.88 8.41
C VAL A 291 14.29 11.96 9.94
N PHE A 292 13.38 11.28 10.62
CA PHE A 292 13.22 11.40 12.06
C PHE A 292 14.39 10.79 12.84
N LEU A 293 15.07 9.76 12.32
CA LEU A 293 16.20 9.12 12.99
C LEU A 293 17.33 10.12 13.31
N ARG A 294 17.61 11.08 12.42
CA ARG A 294 18.66 12.09 12.63
C ARG A 294 18.32 13.04 13.78
N ILE A 295 17.07 13.48 13.83
CA ILE A 295 16.55 14.31 14.91
C ILE A 295 16.59 13.53 16.24
N LYS A 296 16.10 12.28 16.21
CA LYS A 296 16.08 11.39 17.38
C LYS A 296 17.49 11.13 17.93
N GLN A 297 18.48 10.95 17.06
CA GLN A 297 19.89 10.78 17.45
C GLN A 297 20.40 11.97 18.28
N GLN A 298 20.15 13.20 17.84
CA GLN A 298 20.56 14.40 18.59
C GLN A 298 19.78 14.57 19.89
N LEU A 299 18.46 14.34 19.86
CA LEU A 299 17.62 14.47 21.06
C LEU A 299 18.06 13.48 22.15
N LEU A 300 18.33 12.21 21.82
CA LEU A 300 18.71 11.20 22.81
C LEU A 300 20.04 11.48 23.54
N LEU A 301 20.86 12.41 23.06
CA LEU A 301 22.09 12.84 23.73
C LEU A 301 21.82 13.86 24.85
N ILE A 302 20.69 14.58 24.81
CA ILE A 302 20.36 15.65 25.74
C ILE A 302 20.46 15.22 27.20
N PRO A 303 19.87 14.10 27.67
CA PRO A 303 19.89 13.75 29.10
C PRO A 303 21.30 13.45 29.62
N LYS A 304 22.25 13.17 28.72
CA LYS A 304 23.63 12.80 29.04
C LYS A 304 24.59 13.98 28.98
N MET A 305 24.14 15.19 28.63
CA MET A 305 25.03 16.34 28.52
C MET A 305 25.49 16.81 29.90
N GLU A 306 26.79 16.99 30.07
CA GLU A 306 27.40 17.50 31.31
C GLU A 306 27.03 18.97 31.59
N SER A 307 26.53 19.69 30.57
CA SER A 307 26.11 21.09 30.66
C SER A 307 24.92 21.34 31.61
N TRP A 308 24.13 20.31 31.94
CA TRP A 308 22.97 20.45 32.83
C TRP A 308 23.33 20.53 34.31
N SER A 309 24.39 19.83 34.72
CA SER A 309 24.80 19.68 36.13
C SER A 309 26.10 20.42 36.48
N THR A 310 26.87 20.87 35.48
CA THR A 310 28.11 21.59 35.73
C THR A 310 27.79 23.00 36.24
N ALA A 311 27.81 23.16 37.57
CA ALA A 311 27.92 24.46 38.23
C ALA A 311 29.25 25.10 37.82
N GLY A 312 29.23 25.93 36.78
CA GLY A 312 30.42 26.62 36.32
C GLY A 312 31.02 27.47 37.44
N ILE A 313 32.35 27.53 37.52
CA ILE A 313 33.16 28.29 38.49
C ILE A 313 32.85 29.83 38.47
N GLY A 314 31.89 30.28 37.66
CA GLY A 314 31.41 31.66 37.52
C GLY A 314 29.96 31.92 37.95
N GLU A 315 29.26 30.97 38.58
CA GLU A 315 27.84 31.14 39.02
C GLU A 315 27.62 32.35 39.95
N THR A 316 28.66 32.84 40.64
CA THR A 316 28.54 34.01 41.53
C THR A 316 28.44 35.35 40.79
N LEU A 317 28.62 35.40 39.45
CA LEU A 317 28.60 36.65 38.66
C LEU A 317 27.53 36.68 37.57
N THR A 318 26.90 35.56 37.22
CA THR A 318 25.99 35.44 36.07
C THR A 318 24.51 35.42 36.42
N ASP A 319 24.15 35.36 37.70
CA ASP A 319 22.75 35.28 38.16
C ASP A 319 21.91 36.51 37.75
N ALA A 320 22.57 37.64 37.49
CA ALA A 320 21.98 38.92 37.09
C ALA A 320 22.08 39.24 35.58
N LEU A 321 22.56 38.34 34.74
CA LEU A 321 22.59 38.59 33.29
C LEU A 321 21.20 38.31 32.67
N PRO A 322 20.64 39.26 31.87
CA PRO A 322 19.38 39.05 31.18
C PRO A 322 19.43 37.86 30.22
N THR A 323 18.31 37.14 30.05
CA THR A 323 18.17 36.02 29.10
C THR A 323 18.60 36.35 27.66
N PHE A 324 18.64 37.64 27.31
CA PHE A 324 19.10 38.18 26.03
C PHE A 324 20.57 37.87 25.68
N SER A 325 21.37 37.34 26.62
CA SER A 325 22.76 36.93 26.33
C SER A 325 22.91 35.45 25.96
N LEU A 326 21.85 34.63 26.06
CA LEU A 326 21.93 33.19 25.80
C LEU A 326 21.54 32.90 24.34
N THR A 327 22.40 32.16 23.66
CA THR A 327 22.13 31.62 22.31
C THR A 327 21.67 30.17 22.43
N PRO A 328 20.80 29.69 21.51
CA PRO A 328 20.41 28.28 21.48
C PRO A 328 21.64 27.37 21.34
N LEU A 329 21.63 26.23 22.03
CA LEU A 329 22.70 25.25 21.93
C LEU A 329 22.73 24.57 20.55
N GLU A 330 23.91 24.09 20.16
CA GLU A 330 24.16 23.54 18.82
C GLU A 330 23.20 22.41 18.43
N TYR A 331 22.81 21.56 19.40
CA TYR A 331 21.89 20.46 19.15
C TYR A 331 20.52 20.96 18.65
N ILE A 332 19.98 22.03 19.23
CA ILE A 332 18.64 22.51 18.88
C ILE A 332 18.67 23.38 17.63
N SER A 333 19.75 24.13 17.41
CA SER A 333 19.95 24.89 16.17
C SER A 333 20.09 23.97 14.96
N ASN A 334 20.81 22.85 15.10
CA ASN A 334 20.95 21.86 14.03
C ASN A 334 19.60 21.21 13.69
N ILE A 335 18.80 20.84 14.70
CA ILE A 335 17.44 20.33 14.48
C ILE A 335 16.57 21.38 13.78
N GLY A 336 16.59 22.62 14.24
CA GLY A 336 15.81 23.70 13.64
C GLY A 336 16.16 23.93 12.17
N GLN A 337 17.46 24.03 11.86
CA GLN A 337 17.94 24.18 10.49
C GLN A 337 17.56 22.99 9.59
N TYR A 338 17.65 21.77 10.12
CA TYR A 338 17.27 20.56 9.39
C TYR A 338 15.78 20.47 9.08
N ILE A 339 14.92 20.85 10.03
CA ILE A 339 13.46 20.90 9.79
C ILE A 339 13.13 22.00 8.78
N MET A 340 13.82 23.15 8.82
CA MET A 340 13.63 24.22 7.84
C MET A 340 14.07 23.87 6.41
N SER A 341 15.01 22.92 6.24
CA SER A 341 15.45 22.48 4.91
C SER A 341 14.61 21.32 4.34
N LEU A 342 13.75 20.69 5.15
CA LEU A 342 12.86 19.61 4.71
C LEU A 342 11.88 20.02 3.60
N PRO A 343 11.19 21.19 3.65
CA PRO A 343 10.29 21.61 2.59
C PRO A 343 10.96 21.67 1.21
N LEU A 344 12.20 22.18 1.14
CA LEU A 344 12.98 22.27 -0.10
C LEU A 344 13.27 20.90 -0.74
N ASN A 345 13.28 19.83 0.07
CA ASN A 345 13.47 18.46 -0.40
C ASN A 345 12.16 17.75 -0.74
N LEU A 346 11.02 18.27 -0.28
CA LEU A 346 9.67 17.77 -0.56
C LEU A 346 9.06 18.43 -1.80
N GLU A 347 9.28 19.74 -1.97
CA GLU A 347 8.75 20.54 -3.09
C GLU A 347 8.97 19.90 -4.48
N PRO A 348 10.16 19.38 -4.84
CA PRO A 348 10.39 18.79 -6.16
C PRO A 348 9.50 17.59 -6.48
N PHE A 349 8.97 16.91 -5.45
CA PHE A 349 8.14 15.72 -5.61
C PHE A 349 6.65 16.05 -5.53
N VAL A 350 6.26 17.09 -4.79
CA VAL A 350 4.85 17.51 -4.67
C VAL A 350 4.43 18.40 -5.85
N THR A 351 5.36 19.14 -6.46
CA THR A 351 5.10 20.01 -7.62
C THR A 351 5.10 19.27 -8.95
N GLN A 352 5.67 18.07 -9.01
CA GLN A 352 5.50 17.18 -10.16
C GLN A 352 4.07 16.63 -10.11
N GLU A 353 3.25 16.95 -11.12
CA GLU A 353 1.84 16.50 -11.26
C GLU A 353 1.73 14.97 -11.48
N ASP A 354 2.35 14.17 -10.63
CA ASP A 354 2.23 12.72 -10.66
C ASP A 354 1.00 12.30 -9.85
N SER A 355 -0.11 12.12 -10.56
CA SER A 355 -1.38 11.63 -9.99
C SER A 355 -1.23 10.31 -9.20
N ALA A 356 -0.24 9.48 -9.54
CA ALA A 356 0.02 8.24 -8.83
C ALA A 356 0.64 8.51 -7.46
N LEU A 357 1.61 9.43 -7.39
CA LEU A 357 2.23 9.86 -6.15
C LEU A 357 1.21 10.54 -5.22
N GLU A 358 0.38 11.44 -5.75
CA GLU A 358 -0.70 12.10 -5.00
C GLU A 358 -1.66 11.07 -4.39
N LEU A 359 -2.08 10.07 -5.17
CA LEU A 359 -2.91 8.96 -4.69
C LEU A 359 -2.22 8.17 -3.55
N ALA A 360 -0.93 7.88 -3.69
CA ALA A 360 -0.15 7.18 -2.67
C ALA A 360 -0.07 8.00 -1.37
N LEU A 361 0.17 9.30 -1.50
CA LEU A 361 0.33 10.21 -0.37
C LEU A 361 -0.99 10.38 0.39
N HIS A 362 -2.13 10.46 -0.30
CA HIS A 362 -3.45 10.47 0.34
C HIS A 362 -3.85 9.13 0.97
N ALA A 363 -3.46 8.01 0.35
CA ALA A 363 -3.74 6.68 0.89
C ALA A 363 -2.83 6.32 2.08
N GLY A 364 -1.70 7.00 2.22
CA GLY A 364 -0.73 6.82 3.30
C GLY A 364 -1.19 7.47 4.60
N LYS A 365 -1.05 6.76 5.72
CA LYS A 365 -1.23 7.34 7.05
C LYS A 365 0.13 7.64 7.64
N LEU A 366 0.41 8.92 7.88
CA LEU A 366 1.63 9.35 8.56
C LEU A 366 1.53 9.09 10.07
N PRO A 367 2.66 8.73 10.73
CA PRO A 367 2.72 8.66 12.18
C PRO A 367 2.55 10.06 12.80
N PHE A 368 2.11 10.14 14.05
CA PHE A 368 1.79 11.41 14.73
C PHE A 368 0.80 12.30 13.95
N PRO A 369 -0.45 11.84 13.71
CA PRO A 369 -1.49 12.69 13.17
C PRO A 369 -1.77 13.86 14.14
N PRO A 370 -2.32 14.97 13.64
CA PRO A 370 -2.70 16.09 14.50
C PRO A 370 -3.77 15.66 15.53
N GLU A 371 -3.76 16.29 16.70
CA GLU A 371 -4.70 15.98 17.78
C GLU A 371 -6.14 16.34 17.35
N GLN A 372 -7.11 15.48 17.68
CA GLN A 372 -8.52 15.71 17.35
C GLN A 372 -9.04 16.95 18.08
N GLY A 373 -9.28 18.04 17.34
CA GLY A 373 -9.86 19.28 17.88
C GLY A 373 -8.96 20.52 17.79
N ASP A 374 -7.74 20.42 17.27
CA ASP A 374 -7.06 21.61 16.76
C ASP A 374 -7.73 22.02 15.44
N GLU A 375 -8.18 23.28 15.35
CA GLU A 375 -8.57 23.92 14.09
C GLU A 375 -7.33 23.98 13.20
N LEU A 376 -7.01 22.87 12.53
CA LEU A 376 -6.04 22.89 11.48
C LEU A 376 -6.64 23.76 10.37
N PRO A 377 -5.88 24.73 9.83
CA PRO A 377 -6.10 25.10 8.44
C PRO A 377 -6.17 23.78 7.66
N GLU A 378 -7.14 23.62 6.77
CA GLU A 378 -7.07 22.58 5.77
C GLU A 378 -5.66 22.71 5.16
N LEU A 379 -4.75 21.80 5.53
CA LEU A 379 -3.38 21.84 5.05
C LEU A 379 -3.49 21.42 3.59
N ASP A 380 -3.74 22.42 2.74
CA ASP A 380 -4.01 22.28 1.31
C ASP A 380 -2.82 21.63 0.58
N ASN A 381 -1.65 21.54 1.23
CA ASN A 381 -0.43 21.01 0.65
C ASN A 381 0.12 19.78 1.42
N MET A 382 0.42 18.70 0.69
CA MET A 382 0.91 17.44 1.26
C MET A 382 2.28 17.57 1.96
N ALA A 383 3.09 18.53 1.51
CA ALA A 383 4.35 18.87 2.17
C ALA A 383 4.12 19.31 3.62
N ASP A 384 3.04 20.03 3.89
CA ASP A 384 2.71 20.54 5.23
C ASP A 384 2.25 19.40 6.16
N ASN A 385 1.57 18.38 5.62
CA ASN A 385 1.19 17.20 6.39
C ASN A 385 2.42 16.39 6.84
N TRP A 386 3.39 16.20 5.94
CA TRP A 386 4.68 15.57 6.26
C TRP A 386 5.49 16.38 7.26
N LEU A 387 5.63 17.69 7.01
CA LEU A 387 6.33 18.61 7.88
C LEU A 387 5.71 18.63 9.28
N GLY A 388 4.39 18.73 9.36
CA GLY A 388 3.65 18.69 10.62
C GLY A 388 3.81 17.37 11.37
N SER A 389 3.85 16.22 10.68
CA SER A 389 4.12 14.91 11.30
C SER A 389 5.50 14.85 11.95
N ILE A 390 6.54 15.28 11.22
CA ILE A 390 7.93 15.30 11.71
C ILE A 390 8.11 16.30 12.85
N ALA A 391 7.51 17.49 12.73
CA ALA A 391 7.51 18.50 13.78
C ALA A 391 6.85 18.01 15.07
N ARG A 392 5.67 17.40 14.98
CA ARG A 392 4.98 16.83 16.15
C ARG A 392 5.80 15.73 16.81
N ALA A 393 6.38 14.83 16.04
CA ALA A 393 7.26 13.78 16.56
C ALA A 393 8.51 14.35 17.25
N THR A 394 9.09 15.42 16.68
CA THR A 394 10.24 16.13 17.24
C THR A 394 9.89 16.76 18.58
N MET A 395 8.79 17.52 18.65
CA MET A 395 8.34 18.17 19.88
C MET A 395 8.01 17.15 20.97
N GLN A 396 7.31 16.07 20.62
CA GLN A 396 6.98 15.02 21.57
C GLN A 396 8.24 14.34 22.12
N THR A 397 9.16 13.95 21.24
CA THR A 397 10.40 13.29 21.64
C THR A 397 11.29 14.24 22.45
N TYR A 398 11.33 15.53 22.11
CA TYR A 398 12.07 16.53 22.87
C TYR A 398 11.51 16.67 24.29
N CYS A 399 10.18 16.72 24.44
CA CYS A 399 9.54 16.72 25.76
C CYS A 399 9.90 15.46 26.57
N ASP A 400 9.77 14.28 25.96
CA ASP A 400 10.06 13.00 26.63
C ASP A 400 11.52 12.91 27.10
N VAL A 401 12.44 13.45 26.31
CA VAL A 401 13.87 13.48 26.60
C VAL A 401 14.20 14.53 27.65
N ILE A 402 13.60 15.72 27.60
CA ILE A 402 13.81 16.76 28.63
C ILE A 402 13.46 16.21 30.01
N LEU A 403 12.35 15.48 30.12
CA LEU A 403 11.89 14.89 31.38
C LEU A 403 12.81 13.78 31.92
N GLN A 404 13.84 13.37 31.17
CA GLN A 404 14.86 12.42 31.60
C GLN A 404 16.14 13.10 32.10
N ILE A 405 16.27 14.42 32.00
CA ILE A 405 17.43 15.14 32.56
C ILE A 405 17.37 15.02 34.10
N PRO A 406 18.45 14.55 34.76
CA PRO A 406 18.41 14.24 36.18
C PRO A 406 18.31 15.47 37.07
N GLU A 407 19.05 16.54 36.74
CA GLU A 407 19.14 17.76 37.53
C GLU A 407 19.44 18.96 36.63
N LEU A 408 18.88 20.12 36.96
CA LEU A 408 19.07 21.39 36.27
C LEU A 408 19.51 22.47 37.26
N THR A 409 20.69 23.05 37.01
CA THR A 409 21.11 24.30 37.66
C THR A 409 20.23 25.50 37.25
N PRO A 410 20.23 26.63 37.99
CA PRO A 410 19.50 27.83 37.61
C PRO A 410 19.91 28.37 36.23
N HIS A 411 21.21 28.30 35.90
CA HIS A 411 21.73 28.71 34.60
C HIS A 411 21.25 27.78 33.48
N SER A 412 21.37 26.47 33.67
CA SER A 412 20.99 25.48 32.66
C SER A 412 19.45 25.41 32.48
N THR A 413 18.67 25.74 33.50
CA THR A 413 17.22 25.96 33.40
C THR A 413 16.90 27.12 32.45
N LYS A 414 17.61 28.25 32.58
CA LYS A 414 17.46 29.40 31.66
C LYS A 414 17.90 29.01 30.24
N GLN A 415 18.99 28.26 30.09
CA GLN A 415 19.45 27.78 28.78
C GLN A 415 18.42 26.85 28.11
N LEU A 416 17.87 25.88 28.84
CA LEU A 416 16.86 24.97 28.29
C LEU A 416 15.58 25.72 27.88
N ALA A 417 15.18 26.75 28.64
CA ALA A 417 14.07 27.61 28.26
C ALA A 417 14.36 28.38 26.95
N THR A 418 15.57 28.88 26.76
CA THR A 418 16.02 29.51 25.50
C THR A 418 16.01 28.53 24.33
N ASP A 419 16.46 27.29 24.54
CA ASP A 419 16.46 26.25 23.51
C ASP A 419 15.02 25.87 23.08
N ILE A 420 14.09 25.76 24.04
CA ILE A 420 12.66 25.53 23.76
C ILE A 420 12.06 26.70 22.98
N ASP A 421 12.35 27.94 23.37
CA ASP A 421 11.85 29.13 22.67
C ASP A 421 12.36 29.18 21.22
N TYR A 422 13.61 28.81 20.98
CA TYR A 422 14.14 28.70 19.63
C TYR A 422 13.35 27.68 18.80
N LEU A 423 13.11 26.47 19.32
CA LEU A 423 12.33 25.45 18.62
C LEU A 423 10.91 25.92 18.32
N VAL A 424 10.25 26.58 19.29
CA VAL A 424 8.90 27.15 19.11
C VAL A 424 8.90 28.18 17.97
N ASN A 425 9.88 29.10 17.95
CA ASN A 425 9.99 30.09 16.89
C ASN A 425 10.21 29.43 15.50
N VAL A 426 10.96 28.32 15.44
CA VAL A 426 11.12 27.56 14.19
C VAL A 426 9.79 26.95 13.74
N MET A 427 9.00 26.38 14.65
CA MET A 427 7.68 25.84 14.32
C MET A 427 6.74 26.94 13.83
N ASP A 428 6.70 28.08 14.53
CA ASP A 428 5.88 29.24 14.16
C ASP A 428 6.28 29.78 12.78
N ALA A 429 7.58 29.85 12.47
CA ALA A 429 8.08 30.28 11.17
C ALA A 429 7.67 29.33 10.02
N LEU A 430 7.43 28.05 10.34
CA LEU A 430 6.92 27.03 9.41
C LEU A 430 5.38 26.96 9.39
N GLY A 431 4.69 27.86 10.10
CA GLY A 431 3.22 27.87 10.19
C GLY A 431 2.63 26.75 11.05
N LEU A 432 3.45 26.09 11.87
CA LEU A 432 3.05 24.98 12.73
C LEU A 432 2.84 25.43 14.17
N GLN A 433 1.81 24.90 14.81
CA GLN A 433 1.52 25.20 16.21
C GLN A 433 2.40 24.34 17.15
N PRO A 434 3.05 24.94 18.16
CA PRO A 434 3.79 24.19 19.16
C PRO A 434 2.85 23.35 20.04
N SER A 435 3.28 22.13 20.39
CA SER A 435 2.46 21.23 21.21
C SER A 435 2.18 21.82 22.61
N ARG A 436 0.99 21.56 23.15
CA ARG A 436 0.59 22.02 24.49
C ARG A 436 1.57 21.55 25.57
N THR A 437 2.06 20.32 25.44
CA THR A 437 3.06 19.76 26.37
C THR A 437 4.36 20.56 26.35
N LEU A 438 4.87 20.94 25.18
CA LEU A 438 6.10 21.75 25.06
C LEU A 438 5.89 23.15 25.67
N GLN A 439 4.74 23.77 25.42
CA GLN A 439 4.37 25.05 26.03
C GLN A 439 4.29 24.96 27.56
N HIS A 440 3.71 23.89 28.09
CA HIS A 440 3.63 23.64 29.54
C HIS A 440 5.03 23.47 30.15
N VAL A 441 5.92 22.70 29.51
CA VAL A 441 7.31 22.53 29.96
C VAL A 441 8.04 23.88 29.97
N GLY A 442 7.95 24.66 28.88
CA GLY A 442 8.55 25.98 28.80
C GLY A 442 8.03 26.93 29.90
N THR A 443 6.72 26.92 30.16
CA THR A 443 6.10 27.71 31.24
C THR A 443 6.66 27.31 32.60
N LEU A 444 6.73 26.00 32.88
CA LEU A 444 7.25 25.49 34.15
C LEU A 444 8.73 25.82 34.34
N LEU A 445 9.55 25.80 33.29
CA LEU A 445 10.98 26.16 33.38
C LEU A 445 11.19 27.66 33.63
N LYS A 446 10.38 28.52 33.00
CA LYS A 446 10.46 29.99 33.15
C LYS A 446 9.89 30.52 34.47
N THR A 447 9.05 29.74 35.14
CA THR A 447 8.39 30.16 36.38
C THR A 447 9.41 30.32 37.52
N LYS A 448 9.31 31.41 38.28
CA LYS A 448 10.13 31.63 39.48
C LYS A 448 9.82 30.59 40.56
N PRO A 449 10.79 30.18 41.39
CA PRO A 449 10.55 29.18 42.44
C PRO A 449 9.39 29.53 43.38
N GLU A 450 9.23 30.81 43.72
CA GLU A 450 8.18 31.32 44.61
C GLU A 450 6.76 31.13 44.05
N ASP A 451 6.60 31.28 42.74
CA ASP A 451 5.30 31.22 42.05
C ASP A 451 4.98 29.81 41.52
N TYR A 452 5.91 28.87 41.64
CA TYR A 452 5.85 27.55 41.00
C TYR A 452 4.62 26.74 41.41
N ARG A 453 4.29 26.74 42.71
CA ARG A 453 3.11 26.05 43.26
C ARG A 453 1.79 26.65 42.76
N GLN A 454 1.75 27.95 42.44
CA GLN A 454 0.54 28.59 41.94
C GLN A 454 0.32 28.27 40.47
N VAL A 455 1.37 28.40 39.64
CA VAL A 455 1.31 28.16 38.19
C VAL A 455 1.07 26.68 37.87
N SER A 456 1.69 25.77 38.63
CA SER A 456 1.58 24.32 38.40
C SER A 456 0.17 23.74 38.65
N LYS A 457 -0.72 24.43 39.38
CA LYS A 457 -2.11 23.97 39.62
C LYS A 457 -2.95 23.84 38.35
N GLY A 458 -2.64 24.64 37.32
CA GLY A 458 -3.33 24.61 36.02
C GLY A 458 -2.75 23.60 35.03
N LEU A 459 -1.69 22.88 35.40
CA LEU A 459 -0.89 22.05 34.49
C LEU A 459 -0.95 20.56 34.87
N PRO A 460 -0.60 19.64 33.95
CA PRO A 460 -0.57 18.21 34.25
C PRO A 460 0.34 17.88 35.44
N ARG A 461 -0.23 17.26 36.49
CA ARG A 461 0.47 17.01 37.77
C ARG A 461 1.80 16.26 37.62
N ARG A 462 1.83 15.22 36.76
CA ARG A 462 3.04 14.43 36.53
C ARG A 462 4.16 15.28 35.94
N LEU A 463 3.83 16.13 34.97
CA LEU A 463 4.77 17.04 34.32
C LEU A 463 5.34 18.04 35.33
N ALA A 464 4.46 18.69 36.10
CA ALA A 464 4.86 19.65 37.12
C ALA A 464 5.74 19.03 38.22
N ALA A 465 5.39 17.84 38.71
CA ALA A 465 6.19 17.14 39.71
C ALA A 465 7.59 16.78 39.19
N THR A 466 7.70 16.28 37.95
CA THR A 466 9.00 15.95 37.35
C THR A 466 9.86 17.19 37.15
N VAL A 467 9.32 18.28 36.58
CA VAL A 467 10.08 19.52 36.38
C VAL A 467 10.48 20.17 37.71
N ALA A 468 9.64 20.07 38.75
CA ALA A 468 9.98 20.54 40.09
C ALA A 468 11.18 19.78 40.68
N ALA A 469 11.18 18.45 40.54
CA ALA A 469 12.27 17.59 40.98
C ALA A 469 13.57 17.90 40.22
N MET A 470 13.51 18.09 38.90
CA MET A 470 14.67 18.45 38.09
C MET A 470 15.31 19.77 38.52
N ARG A 471 14.49 20.76 38.90
CA ARG A 471 14.94 22.10 39.31
C ARG A 471 15.24 22.24 40.80
N SER A 472 15.01 21.19 41.60
CA SER A 472 15.08 21.23 43.06
C SER A 472 14.19 22.34 43.68
N VAL A 473 12.95 22.49 43.19
CA VAL A 473 11.97 23.49 43.67
C VAL A 473 10.82 22.81 44.42
N ASP A 474 10.34 23.45 45.49
CA ASP A 474 9.21 22.95 46.27
C ASP A 474 7.91 22.92 45.44
N TYR A 475 7.32 21.72 45.33
CA TYR A 475 6.05 21.45 44.66
C TYR A 475 4.89 21.36 45.66
#